data_AF-A0A6H9YN64-F1
#
_entry.id   AF-A0A6H9YN64-F1
#
_cell.length_a   1.000
_cell.length_b   1.000
_cell.length_c   1.000
_cell.angle_alpha   90.00
_cell.angle_beta   90.00
_cell.angle_gamma   90.00
#
_symmetry.space_group_name_H-M   'P 1'
#
loop_
_entity.id
_entity.type
_entity.pdbx_description
1 polymer ?
#
loop_
_entity_poly.entity_id
_entity_poly.type
_entity_poly.pdbx_seq_one_letter_code
_entity_poly.pdbx_strand_id
1 'polypeptide(L)'
;MGAPQPTRLVAYGYDLGGLTSRQWYVREVDEQGCLTVPWMQDNDFQWSAHNHWQKVTGLNPDEFRIERIGFDVIHHGEWDEEDVILAAVAEYVTDDRTFHEVRDQPYNPAWDQALAEALRLFGLTPLQPKPAWLERIAYT
;
A
#
# COMPACT_ATOMS: atom_id res chain seq x y z
N MET A 1 27.12 16.76 -13.30
CA MET A 1 26.05 16.36 -12.37
C MET A 1 25.48 15.07 -12.92
N GLY A 2 25.54 13.97 -12.16
CA GLY A 2 24.91 12.71 -12.58
C GLY A 2 23.39 12.88 -12.57
N ALA A 3 22.67 12.18 -13.45
CA ALA A 3 21.22 12.16 -13.41
C ALA A 3 20.75 11.65 -12.04
N PRO A 4 19.65 12.18 -11.47
CA PRO A 4 19.06 11.62 -10.26
C PRO A 4 18.76 10.13 -10.51
N GLN A 5 19.20 9.27 -9.58
CA GLN A 5 18.82 7.86 -9.66
C GLN A 5 17.35 7.75 -9.23
N PRO A 6 16.54 6.97 -9.96
CA PRO A 6 15.16 6.76 -9.57
C PRO A 6 15.13 6.05 -8.21
N THR A 7 14.33 6.58 -7.30
CA THR A 7 14.03 5.89 -6.04
C THR A 7 13.14 4.69 -6.39
N ARG A 8 13.33 3.55 -5.72
CA ARG A 8 12.45 2.38 -5.87
C ARG A 8 11.80 2.12 -4.53
N LEU A 9 10.50 1.89 -4.52
CA LEU A 9 9.85 1.24 -3.40
C LEU A 9 10.01 -0.26 -3.55
N VAL A 10 10.44 -0.92 -2.48
CA VAL A 10 10.33 -2.36 -2.29
C VAL A 10 9.38 -2.64 -1.14
N ALA A 11 8.32 -3.40 -1.39
CA ALA A 11 7.31 -3.68 -0.38
C ALA A 11 6.85 -5.14 -0.38
N TYR A 12 6.64 -5.74 0.78
CA TYR A 12 5.98 -7.06 0.88
C TYR A 12 4.51 -6.86 1.20
N GLY A 13 3.60 -7.14 0.27
CA GLY A 13 2.20 -6.79 0.46
C GLY A 13 1.26 -7.15 -0.69
N TYR A 14 0.13 -6.45 -0.72
CA TYR A 14 -0.87 -6.50 -1.77
C TYR A 14 -0.86 -5.20 -2.57
N ASP A 15 -0.82 -5.35 -3.89
CA ASP A 15 -1.12 -4.27 -4.81
C ASP A 15 -2.64 -4.09 -4.80
N LEU A 16 -3.12 -2.95 -4.31
CA LEU A 16 -4.55 -2.63 -4.31
C LEU A 16 -4.94 -1.86 -5.58
N GLY A 17 -3.98 -1.50 -6.43
CA GLY A 17 -4.20 -0.60 -7.56
C GLY A 17 -4.50 0.81 -7.08
N GLY A 18 -5.18 1.63 -7.87
CA GLY A 18 -5.54 2.97 -7.40
C GLY A 18 -6.07 3.88 -8.48
N LEU A 19 -6.07 5.19 -8.17
CA LEU A 19 -6.66 6.22 -9.02
C LEU A 19 -5.82 6.51 -10.26
N THR A 20 -4.49 6.40 -10.17
CA THR A 20 -3.57 6.61 -11.31
C THR A 20 -3.75 5.56 -12.39
N SER A 21 -3.71 4.28 -11.99
CA SER A 21 -3.99 3.17 -12.88
C SER A 21 -5.45 3.11 -13.33
N ARG A 22 -6.35 3.87 -12.65
CA ARG A 22 -7.82 3.78 -12.75
C ARG A 22 -8.32 2.34 -12.62
N GLN A 23 -7.56 1.52 -11.90
CA GLN A 23 -7.78 0.09 -11.80
C GLN A 23 -7.47 -0.30 -10.37
N TRP A 24 -8.52 -0.48 -9.59
CA TRP A 24 -8.39 -1.15 -8.31
C TRP A 24 -8.21 -2.65 -8.53
N TYR A 25 -7.29 -3.24 -7.78
CA TYR A 25 -7.06 -4.68 -7.74
C TYR A 25 -7.71 -5.32 -6.52
N VAL A 26 -8.93 -4.86 -6.20
CA VAL A 26 -9.81 -5.43 -5.20
C VAL A 26 -11.18 -5.73 -5.81
N ARG A 27 -12.02 -6.51 -5.10
CA ARG A 27 -13.36 -6.88 -5.60
C ARG A 27 -14.41 -5.80 -5.38
N GLU A 28 -14.19 -4.94 -4.40
CA GLU A 28 -15.17 -3.95 -3.93
C GLU A 28 -15.16 -2.70 -4.82
N VAL A 29 -15.43 -2.90 -6.11
CA VAL A 29 -15.58 -1.83 -7.10
C VAL A 29 -16.92 -1.90 -7.84
N ASP A 30 -17.43 -0.75 -8.25
CA ASP A 30 -18.63 -0.64 -9.07
C ASP A 30 -18.33 -0.80 -10.57
N GLU A 31 -19.37 -0.68 -11.41
CA GLU A 31 -19.27 -0.79 -12.87
C GLU A 31 -18.39 0.30 -13.50
N GLN A 32 -18.15 1.40 -12.78
CA GLN A 32 -17.31 2.51 -13.20
C GLN A 32 -15.86 2.36 -12.69
N GLY A 33 -15.58 1.32 -11.89
CA GLY A 33 -14.27 1.08 -11.29
C GLY A 33 -13.99 1.91 -10.05
N CYS A 34 -15.02 2.47 -9.39
CA CYS A 34 -14.88 3.19 -8.13
C CYS A 34 -15.00 2.23 -6.94
N LEU A 35 -14.26 2.47 -5.85
CA LEU A 35 -14.40 1.68 -4.62
C LEU A 35 -15.79 1.81 -4.00
N THR A 36 -16.38 0.68 -3.61
CA THR A 36 -17.73 0.61 -3.02
C THR A 36 -17.73 0.36 -1.51
N VAL A 37 -16.59 0.56 -0.84
CA VAL A 37 -16.47 0.35 0.60
C VAL A 37 -17.17 1.49 1.38
N PRO A 38 -17.95 1.18 2.43
CA PRO A 38 -18.85 2.15 3.07
C PRO A 38 -18.15 3.26 3.86
N TRP A 39 -16.84 3.12 4.08
CA TRP A 39 -16.04 4.10 4.81
C TRP A 39 -15.35 5.12 3.88
N MET A 40 -15.33 4.88 2.57
CA MET A 40 -14.71 5.77 1.58
C MET A 40 -15.55 7.04 1.39
N GLN A 41 -14.91 8.20 1.46
CA GLN A 41 -15.54 9.52 1.25
C GLN A 41 -14.76 10.32 0.20
N ASP A 42 -15.48 11.05 -0.65
CA ASP A 42 -14.95 12.06 -1.58
C ASP A 42 -13.76 11.63 -2.46
N ASN A 43 -13.64 10.33 -2.75
CA ASN A 43 -12.52 9.72 -3.48
C ASN A 43 -11.13 9.92 -2.85
N ASP A 44 -11.06 10.38 -1.60
CA ASP A 44 -9.82 10.46 -0.83
C ASP A 44 -9.59 9.16 -0.06
N PHE A 45 -8.83 8.24 -0.67
CA PHE A 45 -8.58 6.93 -0.10
C PHE A 45 -7.78 7.03 1.19
N GLN A 46 -6.71 7.82 1.18
CA GLN A 46 -5.77 7.92 2.30
C GLN A 46 -6.47 8.45 3.55
N TRP A 47 -7.17 9.58 3.44
CA TRP A 47 -7.88 10.19 4.54
C TRP A 47 -9.02 9.29 5.05
N SER A 48 -9.79 8.70 4.13
CA SER A 48 -10.89 7.81 4.49
C SER A 48 -10.40 6.54 5.20
N ALA A 49 -9.32 5.93 4.71
CA ALA A 49 -8.71 4.75 5.30
C ALA A 49 -8.11 5.06 6.68
N HIS A 50 -7.43 6.19 6.83
CA HIS A 50 -6.89 6.66 8.11
C HIS A 50 -8.01 6.81 9.15
N ASN A 51 -9.07 7.54 8.81
CA ASN A 51 -10.19 7.76 9.73
C ASN A 51 -10.93 6.47 10.08
N HIS A 52 -11.13 5.60 9.09
CA HIS A 52 -11.76 4.30 9.33
C HIS A 52 -10.93 3.45 10.28
N TRP A 53 -9.62 3.37 10.06
CA TRP A 53 -8.71 2.65 10.95
C TRP A 53 -8.80 3.17 12.38
N GLN A 54 -8.65 4.48 12.57
CA GLN A 54 -8.70 5.09 13.88
C GLN A 54 -10.04 4.82 14.58
N LYS A 55 -11.13 4.87 13.82
CA LYS A 55 -12.47 4.58 14.34
C LYS A 55 -12.66 3.12 14.76
N VAL A 56 -12.16 2.15 14.00
CA VAL A 56 -12.39 0.71 14.28
C VAL A 56 -11.40 0.14 15.28
N THR A 57 -10.19 0.68 15.36
CA THR A 57 -9.13 0.18 16.26
C THR A 57 -8.92 1.04 17.50
N GLY A 58 -9.31 2.32 17.47
CA GLY A 58 -8.96 3.31 18.49
C GLY A 58 -7.50 3.75 18.45
N LEU A 59 -6.74 3.32 17.45
CA LEU A 59 -5.31 3.58 17.31
C LEU A 59 -5.06 4.67 16.27
N ASN A 60 -4.13 5.58 16.53
CA ASN A 60 -3.68 6.53 15.51
C ASN A 60 -2.78 5.79 14.50
N PRO A 61 -3.13 5.76 13.20
CA PRO A 61 -2.28 5.18 12.16
C PRO A 61 -0.85 5.73 12.16
N ASP A 62 -0.66 7.01 12.52
CA ASP A 62 0.65 7.68 12.51
C ASP A 62 1.52 7.32 13.72
N GLU A 63 0.90 6.93 14.84
CA GLU A 63 1.61 6.46 16.06
C GLU A 63 2.18 5.06 15.86
N PHE A 64 1.57 4.31 14.95
CA PHE A 64 2.28 3.22 14.33
C PHE A 64 3.17 3.87 13.27
N ARG A 65 4.47 3.95 13.56
CA ARG A 65 5.42 3.67 12.48
C ARG A 65 5.12 2.25 12.04
N ILE A 66 4.18 2.13 11.12
CA ILE A 66 3.91 0.93 10.37
C ILE A 66 5.14 0.75 9.48
N GLU A 67 6.24 0.30 10.06
CA GLU A 67 7.36 -0.15 9.27
C GLU A 67 7.05 -1.54 8.69
N ARG A 68 6.04 -2.26 9.21
CA ARG A 68 5.77 -3.65 8.77
C ARG A 68 4.33 -4.20 8.76
N ILE A 69 3.25 -3.44 8.95
CA ILE A 69 1.86 -3.93 8.71
C ILE A 69 0.90 -2.74 8.55
N GLY A 70 0.70 -2.24 7.34
CA GLY A 70 -0.31 -1.22 7.07
C GLY A 70 -0.05 -0.38 5.84
N PHE A 71 -0.96 0.55 5.66
CA PHE A 71 -1.24 1.26 4.43
C PHE A 71 -0.13 2.27 4.16
N ASP A 72 0.70 2.00 3.15
CA ASP A 72 1.56 3.02 2.56
C ASP A 72 0.92 3.41 1.23
N VAL A 73 0.31 4.60 1.20
CA VAL A 73 -0.15 5.20 -0.05
C VAL A 73 1.06 5.89 -0.64
N ILE A 74 1.57 5.31 -1.72
CA ILE A 74 2.86 5.72 -2.26
C ILE A 74 2.60 6.57 -3.49
N HIS A 75 2.85 7.86 -3.33
CA HIS A 75 2.60 8.86 -4.36
C HIS A 75 3.58 8.67 -5.52
N HIS A 76 3.04 8.64 -6.73
CA HIS A 76 3.81 8.64 -7.97
C HIS A 76 3.42 9.85 -8.81
N GLY A 77 4.18 10.94 -8.71
CA GLY A 77 4.06 12.10 -9.61
C GLY A 77 3.68 13.42 -8.93
N GLU A 78 3.64 14.48 -9.74
CA GLU A 78 3.19 15.81 -9.35
C GLU A 78 1.66 15.82 -9.27
N TRP A 79 1.12 15.82 -8.03
CA TRP A 79 -0.27 16.12 -7.67
C TRP A 79 -1.32 15.07 -8.15
N ASP A 80 -1.93 14.36 -7.19
CA ASP A 80 -3.19 13.59 -7.30
C ASP A 80 -3.18 12.21 -8.01
N GLU A 81 -2.01 11.62 -8.27
CA GLU A 81 -1.89 10.28 -8.86
C GLU A 81 -1.35 9.25 -7.83
N GLU A 82 -2.25 8.48 -7.22
CA GLU A 82 -1.94 7.46 -6.21
C GLU A 82 -2.35 6.03 -6.63
N ASP A 83 -1.34 5.15 -6.77
CA ASP A 83 -1.54 3.71 -6.64
C ASP A 83 -1.29 3.32 -5.16
N VAL A 84 -2.08 2.39 -4.65
CA VAL A 84 -2.12 2.01 -3.25
C VAL A 84 -1.53 0.63 -3.06
N ILE A 85 -0.59 0.51 -2.12
CA ILE A 85 -0.05 -0.77 -1.68
C ILE A 85 -0.38 -0.97 -0.20
N LEU A 86 -0.97 -2.11 0.12
CA LEU A 86 -1.09 -2.56 1.51
C LEU A 86 0.12 -3.43 1.85
N ALA A 87 1.05 -2.87 2.61
CA ALA A 87 2.37 -3.48 2.84
C ALA A 87 2.57 -3.91 4.29
N ALA A 88 3.24 -5.05 4.46
CA ALA A 88 3.82 -5.50 5.72
C ALA A 88 5.33 -5.31 5.80
N VAL A 89 5.95 -4.72 4.80
CA VAL A 89 7.26 -4.08 4.88
C VAL A 89 7.28 -3.14 3.69
N ALA A 90 7.79 -1.93 3.85
CA ALA A 90 8.01 -1.02 2.74
C ALA A 90 9.31 -0.25 2.98
N GLU A 91 10.14 -0.12 1.95
CA GLU A 91 11.36 0.67 2.01
C GLU A 91 11.66 1.33 0.67
N TYR A 92 12.00 2.62 0.72
CA TYR A 92 12.49 3.37 -0.45
C TYR A 92 14.00 3.18 -0.56
N VAL A 93 14.44 2.58 -1.65
CA VAL A 93 15.83 2.25 -1.94
C VAL A 93 16.30 3.00 -3.18
N THR A 94 17.55 3.45 -3.17
CA THR A 94 18.16 4.15 -4.32
C THR A 94 19.30 3.35 -4.96
N ASP A 95 19.75 2.27 -4.30
CA ASP A 95 20.83 1.41 -4.79
C ASP A 95 20.42 -0.07 -4.82
N ASP A 96 21.01 -0.81 -5.76
CA ASP A 96 20.67 -2.23 -6.00
C ASP A 96 21.04 -3.14 -4.81
N ARG A 97 22.05 -2.77 -4.00
CA ARG A 97 22.42 -3.58 -2.83
C ARG A 97 21.31 -3.53 -1.79
N THR A 98 20.86 -2.33 -1.42
CA THR A 98 19.77 -2.15 -0.47
C THR A 98 18.47 -2.78 -1.00
N PHE A 99 18.20 -2.68 -2.31
CA PHE A 99 17.09 -3.39 -2.94
C PHE A 99 17.12 -4.90 -2.67
N HIS A 100 18.26 -5.55 -2.90
CA HIS A 100 18.42 -6.99 -2.66
C HIS A 100 18.33 -7.32 -1.17
N GLU A 101 18.95 -6.52 -0.30
CA GLU A 101 18.89 -6.71 1.15
C GLU A 101 17.46 -6.67 1.68
N VAL A 102 16.61 -5.77 1.17
CA VAL A 102 15.20 -5.68 1.57
C VAL A 102 14.40 -6.87 1.02
N ARG A 103 14.54 -7.16 -0.28
CA ARG A 103 13.78 -8.23 -0.95
C ARG A 103 14.13 -9.63 -0.45
N ASP A 104 15.38 -9.85 -0.06
CA ASP A 104 15.88 -11.16 0.39
C ASP A 104 15.70 -11.36 1.90
N GLN A 105 15.00 -10.45 2.58
CA GLN A 105 14.66 -10.65 3.99
C GLN A 105 13.89 -11.95 4.20
N PRO A 106 14.18 -12.68 5.30
CA PRO A 106 13.49 -13.91 5.58
C PRO A 106 12.00 -13.63 5.76
N TYR A 107 11.18 -14.44 5.08
CA TYR A 107 9.74 -14.42 5.22
C TYR A 107 9.34 -14.51 6.70
N ASN A 108 8.48 -13.59 7.14
CA ASN A 108 7.89 -13.61 8.47
C ASN A 108 6.39 -13.95 8.38
N PRO A 109 5.93 -15.09 8.94
CA PRO A 109 4.52 -15.46 8.88
C PRO A 109 3.59 -14.49 9.61
N ALA A 110 4.10 -13.65 10.51
CA ALA A 110 3.31 -12.60 11.14
C ALA A 110 2.87 -11.51 10.14
N TRP A 111 3.58 -11.34 9.02
CA TRP A 111 3.22 -10.38 7.97
C TRP A 111 1.90 -10.77 7.30
N ASP A 112 1.79 -12.02 6.83
CA ASP A 112 0.59 -12.51 6.17
C ASP A 112 -0.65 -12.42 7.07
N GLN A 113 -0.49 -12.80 8.35
CA GLN A 113 -1.57 -12.73 9.33
C GLN A 113 -2.07 -11.30 9.49
N ALA A 114 -1.16 -10.35 9.55
CA ALA A 114 -1.53 -8.99 9.86
C ALA A 114 -2.02 -8.21 8.63
N LEU A 115 -1.54 -8.55 7.43
CA LEU A 115 -2.14 -8.10 6.17
C LEU A 115 -3.57 -8.63 6.03
N ALA A 116 -3.81 -9.89 6.37
CA ALA A 116 -5.16 -10.47 6.34
C ALA A 116 -6.10 -9.76 7.33
N GLU A 117 -5.61 -9.44 8.53
CA GLU A 117 -6.40 -8.68 9.52
C GLU A 117 -6.69 -7.26 9.03
N ALA A 118 -5.70 -6.58 8.44
CA ALA A 118 -5.89 -5.27 7.84
C ALA A 118 -6.98 -5.32 6.74
N LEU A 119 -6.85 -6.21 5.76
CA LEU A 119 -7.86 -6.39 4.71
C LEU A 119 -9.27 -6.63 5.26
N ARG A 120 -9.38 -7.43 6.33
CA ARG A 120 -10.64 -7.67 7.03
C ARG A 120 -11.22 -6.41 7.66
N LEU A 121 -10.39 -5.57 8.27
CA LEU A 121 -10.82 -4.30 8.88
C LEU A 121 -11.30 -3.31 7.82
N PHE A 122 -10.63 -3.25 6.67
CA PHE A 122 -11.02 -2.39 5.55
C PHE A 122 -12.14 -2.99 4.70
N GLY A 123 -12.50 -4.26 4.89
CA GLY A 123 -13.48 -4.95 4.06
C GLY A 123 -13.05 -5.01 2.60
N LEU A 124 -11.76 -5.21 2.36
CA LEU A 124 -11.17 -5.29 1.02
C LEU A 124 -10.79 -6.75 0.71
N THR A 125 -11.06 -7.18 -0.52
CA THR A 125 -10.67 -8.49 -1.03
C THR A 125 -9.73 -8.32 -2.23
N PRO A 126 -8.40 -8.48 -2.07
CA PRO A 126 -7.47 -8.36 -3.18
C PRO A 126 -7.72 -9.41 -4.25
N LEU A 127 -7.46 -9.03 -5.51
CA LEU A 127 -7.43 -9.96 -6.63
C LEU A 127 -6.14 -10.80 -6.63
N GLN A 128 -5.06 -10.23 -6.09
CA GLN A 128 -3.82 -10.96 -5.83
C GLN A 128 -4.07 -12.06 -4.78
N PRO A 129 -3.73 -13.34 -5.05
CA PRO A 129 -4.17 -14.47 -4.21
C PRO A 129 -3.45 -14.58 -2.85
N LYS A 130 -2.26 -13.99 -2.73
CA LYS A 130 -1.42 -13.98 -1.52
C LYS A 130 -0.47 -12.79 -1.56
N PRO A 131 0.05 -12.27 -0.44
CA PRO A 131 1.00 -11.17 -0.48
C PRO A 131 2.32 -11.59 -1.15
N ALA A 132 3.03 -10.63 -1.70
CA ALA A 132 4.28 -10.85 -2.42
C ALA A 132 5.19 -9.62 -2.32
N TRP A 133 6.47 -9.80 -2.64
CA TRP A 133 7.36 -8.67 -2.87
C TRP A 133 6.96 -7.93 -4.15
N LEU A 134 6.69 -6.64 -4.01
CA LEU A 134 6.31 -5.67 -5.01
C LEU A 134 7.45 -4.66 -5.17
N GLU A 135 7.63 -4.19 -6.40
CA GLU A 135 8.58 -3.15 -6.74
C GLU A 135 7.85 -2.05 -7.51
N ARG A 136 8.10 -0.79 -7.13
CA ARG A 136 7.58 0.40 -7.83
C ARG A 136 8.68 1.43 -8.01
N ILE A 137 8.71 2.09 -9.17
CA ILE A 137 9.65 3.18 -9.44
C ILE A 137 9.04 4.47 -8.89
N ALA A 138 9.64 5.04 -7.86
CA ALA A 138 9.28 6.33 -7.27
C ALA A 138 10.18 7.44 -7.81
N TYR A 139 9.58 8.53 -8.28
CA TYR A 139 10.30 9.74 -8.62
C TYR A 139 10.12 10.72 -7.46
N THR A 140 11.20 10.94 -6.71
CA THR A 140 11.29 11.93 -5.63
C THR A 140 11.81 13.27 -6.15
#